data_AF-A0A6V8R6E0-F1
#
_entry.id   AF-A0A6V8R6E0-F1
#
_cell.length_a   1.000
_cell.length_b   1.000
_cell.length_c   1.000
_cell.angle_alpha   90.00
_cell.angle_beta   90.00
_cell.angle_gamma   90.00
#
_symmetry.space_group_name_H-M   'P 1'
#
loop_
_entity.id
_entity.type
_entity.pdbx_description
1 polymer ?
#
loop_
_entity_poly.entity_id
_entity_poly.type
_entity_poly.pdbx_seq_one_letter_code
_entity_poly.pdbx_strand_id
1 'polypeptide(L)'
;MSKVLFSASMPEAMNIIDAAAARTKETMSELTNVINGPLAWSGDDFKDEEAYILQLHKEELQEVDAALQNFKSLCLDGDEVDKHNFPLPMLAPQLAQCAKDIHEGHGFFVVRGLDELRYPVEDSTIIYLGIASYVADKRGLQDKKGTVLSKTFSTS
;
A
#
# COMPACT_ATOMS: atom_id res chain seq x y z
N MET A 1 54.47 56.18 -26.64
CA MET A 1 54.48 54.97 -25.79
C MET A 1 53.93 55.37 -24.43
N SER A 2 52.64 55.13 -24.20
CA SER A 2 51.94 55.58 -22.99
C SER A 2 51.50 54.36 -22.20
N LYS A 3 52.06 54.21 -20.99
CA LYS A 3 51.60 53.28 -19.95
C LYS A 3 50.24 53.75 -19.42
N VAL A 4 49.28 52.84 -19.30
CA VAL A 4 48.09 53.04 -18.47
C VAL A 4 47.97 51.82 -17.55
N LEU A 5 48.06 52.09 -16.24
CA LEU A 5 47.73 51.16 -15.16
C LEU A 5 46.22 51.03 -15.08
N PHE A 6 45.68 49.81 -15.12
CA PHE A 6 44.33 49.52 -14.64
C PHE A 6 44.41 48.62 -13.41
N SER A 7 43.86 49.12 -12.32
CA SER A 7 43.64 48.45 -11.05
C SER A 7 42.77 47.21 -11.27
N ALA A 8 43.25 46.05 -10.84
CA ALA A 8 42.42 44.85 -10.75
C ALA A 8 41.55 44.97 -9.49
N SER A 9 40.25 45.23 -9.69
CA SER A 9 39.23 45.03 -8.66
C SER A 9 38.93 43.54 -8.58
N MET A 10 39.38 42.87 -7.52
CA MET A 10 38.93 41.51 -7.21
C MET A 10 37.46 41.55 -6.80
N PRO A 11 36.57 40.69 -7.34
CA PRO A 11 35.23 40.59 -6.82
C PRO A 11 35.30 39.98 -5.40
N GLU A 12 34.50 40.56 -4.49
CA GLU A 12 34.28 40.08 -3.14
C GLU A 12 34.01 38.57 -3.13
N ALA A 13 34.58 37.88 -2.15
CA ALA A 13 34.33 36.47 -1.90
C ALA A 13 32.82 36.24 -1.72
N MET A 14 32.22 35.55 -2.69
CA MET A 14 30.84 35.08 -2.64
C MET A 14 30.61 34.32 -1.32
N ASN A 15 29.68 34.79 -0.51
CA ASN A 15 29.40 34.24 0.81
C ASN A 15 28.88 32.80 0.68
N ILE A 16 29.50 31.84 1.39
CA ILE A 16 29.20 30.38 1.30
C ILE A 16 27.71 30.09 1.60
N ILE A 17 27.05 30.98 2.34
CA ILE A 17 25.62 30.88 2.71
C ILE A 17 24.71 31.09 1.49
N ASP A 18 25.06 32.00 0.59
CA ASP A 18 24.25 32.29 -0.61
C ASP A 18 24.33 31.16 -1.65
N ALA A 19 25.48 30.47 -1.73
CA ALA A 19 25.66 29.32 -2.60
C ALA A 19 24.82 28.10 -2.17
N ALA A 20 24.57 27.92 -0.88
CA ALA A 20 23.73 26.83 -0.36
C ALA A 20 22.23 27.08 -0.61
N ALA A 21 21.79 28.33 -0.50
CA ALA A 21 20.41 28.74 -0.78
C ALA A 21 20.08 28.72 -2.29
N ALA A 22 21.05 29.06 -3.14
CA ALA A 22 20.90 28.92 -4.60
C ALA A 22 20.79 27.44 -5.03
N ARG A 23 21.57 26.55 -4.39
CA ARG A 23 21.59 25.10 -4.71
C ARG A 23 20.36 24.33 -4.21
N THR A 24 19.61 24.87 -3.26
CA THR A 24 18.31 24.32 -2.82
C THR A 24 17.13 24.83 -3.64
N LYS A 25 17.30 25.93 -4.38
CA LYS A 25 16.25 26.47 -5.26
C LYS A 25 16.26 25.85 -6.65
N GLU A 26 17.43 25.42 -7.15
CA GLU A 26 17.55 24.75 -8.46
C GLU A 26 17.07 23.30 -8.47
N THR A 27 17.00 22.62 -7.32
CA THR A 27 16.61 21.19 -7.24
C THR A 27 15.10 20.95 -7.11
N MET A 28 14.29 21.99 -6.95
CA MET A 28 12.82 21.89 -6.85
C MET A 28 12.10 22.25 -8.16
N SER A 29 12.84 22.57 -9.23
CA SER A 29 12.26 23.14 -10.47
C SER A 29 11.88 22.12 -11.55
N GLU A 30 12.01 20.81 -11.31
CA GLU A 30 11.58 19.79 -12.27
C GLU A 30 10.69 18.71 -11.62
N LEU A 31 9.80 19.11 -10.72
CA LEU A 31 8.58 18.33 -10.52
C LEU A 31 7.70 18.61 -11.75
N THR A 32 7.79 17.76 -12.77
CA THR A 32 6.92 17.83 -13.94
C THR A 32 5.46 17.92 -13.48
N ASN A 33 4.71 18.90 -14.00
CA ASN A 33 3.29 19.13 -13.65
C ASN A 33 2.36 17.97 -14.01
N VAL A 34 2.89 16.90 -14.60
CA VAL A 34 2.18 15.68 -14.98
C VAL A 34 2.94 14.50 -14.38
N ILE A 35 2.26 13.78 -13.49
CA ILE A 35 2.72 12.50 -12.97
C ILE A 35 2.27 11.44 -13.97
N ASN A 36 3.22 10.74 -14.59
CA ASN A 36 2.94 9.65 -15.51
C ASN A 36 3.38 8.33 -14.85
N GLY A 37 2.56 7.28 -14.97
CA GLY A 37 2.87 5.95 -14.46
C GLY A 37 1.61 5.11 -14.21
N PRO A 38 1.76 3.81 -13.96
CA PRO A 38 0.62 2.91 -13.71
C PRO A 38 -0.19 3.28 -12.44
N LEU A 39 0.43 4.00 -11.51
CA LEU A 39 -0.21 4.56 -10.31
C LEU A 39 -0.89 5.92 -10.54
N ALA A 40 -0.71 6.53 -11.72
CA ALA A 40 -1.30 7.82 -12.08
C ALA A 40 -2.57 7.59 -12.92
N TRP A 41 -3.67 7.28 -12.24
CA TRP A 41 -4.95 6.92 -12.86
C TRP A 41 -6.09 7.84 -12.42
N SER A 42 -7.15 7.83 -13.22
CA SER A 42 -8.43 8.48 -13.01
C SER A 42 -9.55 7.44 -12.92
N GLY A 43 -10.75 7.84 -12.49
CA GLY A 43 -11.89 6.91 -12.42
C GLY A 43 -12.29 6.32 -13.78
N ASP A 44 -11.95 6.99 -14.88
CA ASP A 44 -12.24 6.51 -16.24
C ASP A 44 -11.36 5.33 -16.67
N ASP A 45 -10.25 5.07 -15.98
CA ASP A 45 -9.29 4.02 -16.31
C ASP A 45 -9.75 2.62 -15.82
N PHE A 46 -10.76 2.55 -14.94
CA PHE A 46 -11.28 1.31 -14.33
C PHE A 46 -12.75 1.05 -14.66
N LYS A 47 -13.08 1.04 -15.96
CA LYS A 47 -14.43 0.69 -16.43
C LYS A 47 -14.69 -0.81 -16.38
N ASP A 48 -13.63 -1.61 -16.42
CA ASP A 48 -13.68 -3.05 -16.31
C ASP A 48 -13.36 -3.46 -14.88
N GLU A 49 -14.35 -4.06 -14.21
CA GLU A 49 -14.22 -4.55 -12.85
C GLU A 49 -13.20 -5.71 -12.77
N GLU A 50 -13.02 -6.48 -13.84
CA GLU A 50 -12.10 -7.62 -13.86
C GLU A 50 -10.63 -7.19 -13.67
N ALA A 51 -10.32 -5.91 -13.91
CA ALA A 51 -8.97 -5.37 -13.78
C ALA A 51 -8.49 -5.20 -12.32
N TYR A 52 -9.42 -5.13 -11.36
CA TYR A 52 -9.09 -4.87 -9.95
C TYR A 52 -9.86 -5.74 -8.96
N ILE A 53 -10.75 -6.62 -9.41
CA ILE A 53 -11.56 -7.49 -8.54
C ILE A 53 -11.04 -8.92 -8.54
N LEU A 54 -10.69 -9.39 -7.35
CA LEU A 54 -10.52 -10.82 -7.05
C LEU A 54 -11.88 -11.38 -6.62
N GLN A 55 -12.54 -12.08 -7.53
CA GLN A 55 -13.82 -12.74 -7.25
C GLN A 55 -13.56 -14.12 -6.62
N LEU A 56 -13.99 -14.29 -5.37
CA LEU A 56 -14.00 -15.60 -4.71
C LEU A 56 -15.20 -16.41 -5.22
N HIS A 57 -14.94 -17.63 -5.65
CA HIS A 57 -15.96 -18.62 -5.98
C HIS A 57 -16.11 -19.62 -4.84
N LYS A 58 -16.95 -20.62 -5.06
CA LYS A 58 -17.37 -21.57 -4.03
C LYS A 58 -16.18 -22.34 -3.46
N GLU A 59 -15.23 -22.72 -4.31
CA GLU A 59 -14.05 -23.48 -3.96
C GLU A 59 -13.10 -22.65 -3.09
N GLU A 60 -12.84 -21.38 -3.45
CA GLU A 60 -12.01 -20.49 -2.61
C GLU A 60 -12.71 -20.16 -1.28
N LEU A 61 -14.04 -20.00 -1.28
CA LEU A 61 -14.79 -19.80 -0.04
C LEU A 61 -14.70 -21.02 0.90
N GLN A 62 -14.73 -22.23 0.35
CA GLN A 62 -14.53 -23.46 1.13
C GLN A 62 -13.12 -23.54 1.70
N GLU A 63 -12.12 -23.10 0.94
CA GLU A 63 -10.74 -22.99 1.43
C GLU A 63 -10.63 -21.98 2.58
N VAL A 64 -11.22 -20.79 2.46
CA VAL A 64 -11.26 -19.78 3.52
C VAL A 64 -11.95 -20.32 4.78
N ASP A 65 -13.07 -21.03 4.61
CA ASP A 65 -13.79 -21.65 5.73
C ASP A 65 -12.89 -22.70 6.43
N ALA A 66 -12.17 -23.52 5.67
CA ALA A 66 -11.25 -24.52 6.23
C ALA A 66 -10.05 -23.88 6.96
N ALA A 67 -9.47 -22.80 6.39
CA ALA A 67 -8.39 -22.05 7.01
C ALA A 67 -8.82 -21.40 8.34
N LEU A 68 -10.04 -20.84 8.38
CA LEU A 68 -10.63 -20.29 9.60
C LEU A 68 -10.79 -21.37 10.68
N GLN A 69 -11.32 -22.56 10.34
CA GLN A 69 -11.45 -23.65 11.30
C GLN A 69 -10.09 -24.15 11.79
N ASN A 70 -9.10 -24.23 10.90
CA ASN A 70 -7.73 -24.59 11.28
C ASN A 70 -7.17 -23.60 12.31
N PHE A 71 -7.25 -22.29 12.03
CA PHE A 71 -6.78 -21.26 12.96
C PHE A 71 -7.49 -21.34 14.32
N LYS A 72 -8.82 -21.48 14.33
CA LYS A 72 -9.60 -21.62 15.57
C LYS A 72 -9.21 -22.84 16.39
N SER A 73 -8.77 -23.93 15.75
CA SER A 73 -8.31 -25.14 16.44
C SER A 73 -6.99 -24.95 17.18
N LEU A 74 -6.20 -23.93 16.83
CA LEU A 74 -4.92 -23.63 17.46
C LEU A 74 -5.09 -22.83 18.77
N CYS A 75 -6.29 -22.29 19.04
CA CYS A 75 -6.59 -21.47 20.21
C CYS A 75 -5.62 -20.29 20.39
N LEU A 76 -5.16 -19.71 19.28
CA LEU A 76 -4.30 -18.52 19.25
C LEU A 76 -5.14 -17.24 19.30
N ASP A 77 -4.50 -16.14 19.69
CA ASP A 77 -5.14 -14.83 19.66
C ASP A 77 -5.20 -14.30 18.21
N GLY A 78 -6.25 -13.55 17.88
CA GLY A 78 -6.50 -13.11 16.50
C GLY A 78 -5.39 -12.24 15.90
N ASP A 79 -4.57 -11.57 16.71
CA ASP A 79 -3.41 -10.81 16.26
C ASP A 79 -2.25 -11.71 15.80
N GLU A 80 -2.22 -12.98 16.20
CA GLU A 80 -1.23 -13.98 15.81
C GLU A 80 -1.50 -14.63 14.45
N VAL A 81 -2.60 -14.28 13.77
CA VAL A 81 -2.92 -14.80 12.42
C VAL A 81 -1.77 -14.52 11.45
N ASP A 82 -1.30 -15.53 10.73
CA ASP A 82 -0.28 -15.46 9.68
C ASP A 82 -0.52 -16.48 8.56
N LYS A 83 0.30 -16.44 7.51
CA LYS A 83 0.20 -17.35 6.36
C LYS A 83 0.49 -18.83 6.67
N HIS A 84 1.07 -19.14 7.83
CA HIS A 84 1.40 -20.51 8.23
C HIS A 84 0.24 -21.13 9.02
N ASN A 85 -0.44 -20.34 9.86
CA ASN A 85 -1.58 -20.76 10.66
C ASN A 85 -2.94 -20.53 9.97
N PHE A 86 -2.98 -19.75 8.88
CA PHE A 86 -4.14 -19.55 8.01
C PHE A 86 -3.84 -19.96 6.56
N PRO A 87 -3.76 -21.27 6.24
CA PRO A 87 -3.27 -21.75 4.95
C PRO A 87 -4.31 -21.58 3.83
N LEU A 88 -3.91 -20.93 2.74
CA LEU A 88 -4.71 -20.69 1.52
C LEU A 88 -3.98 -21.16 0.24
N PRO A 89 -3.71 -22.46 0.03
CA PRO A 89 -2.90 -22.93 -1.10
C PRO A 89 -3.45 -22.56 -2.51
N MET A 90 -4.77 -22.48 -2.70
CA MET A 90 -5.38 -22.11 -3.97
C MET A 90 -5.41 -20.59 -4.17
N LEU A 91 -5.76 -19.84 -3.13
CA LEU A 91 -5.82 -18.38 -3.17
C LEU A 91 -4.44 -17.70 -3.12
N ALA A 92 -3.43 -18.32 -2.48
CA ALA A 92 -2.13 -17.69 -2.25
C ALA A 92 -1.44 -17.20 -3.56
N PRO A 93 -1.43 -17.96 -4.67
CA PRO A 93 -0.88 -17.46 -5.94
C PRO A 93 -1.61 -16.22 -6.48
N GLN A 94 -2.95 -16.18 -6.37
CA GLN A 94 -3.74 -15.04 -6.81
C GLN A 94 -3.50 -13.81 -5.91
N LEU A 95 -3.48 -14.01 -4.59
CA LEU A 95 -3.20 -12.95 -3.63
C LEU A 95 -1.78 -12.39 -3.79
N ALA A 96 -0.80 -13.24 -4.11
CA ALA A 96 0.57 -12.80 -4.42
C ALA A 96 0.63 -11.96 -5.71
N GLN A 97 -0.17 -12.30 -6.72
CA GLN A 97 -0.30 -11.48 -7.93
C GLN A 97 -0.96 -10.13 -7.59
N CYS A 98 -2.05 -10.11 -6.83
CA CYS A 98 -2.68 -8.87 -6.37
C CYS A 98 -1.72 -7.99 -5.54
N ALA A 99 -0.91 -8.60 -4.68
CA ALA A 99 0.12 -7.89 -3.92
C ALA A 99 1.15 -7.21 -4.82
N LYS A 100 1.55 -7.88 -5.91
CA LYS A 100 2.42 -7.29 -6.93
C LYS A 100 1.73 -6.15 -7.67
N ASP A 101 0.45 -6.31 -8.02
CA ASP A 101 -0.33 -5.28 -8.72
C ASP A 101 -0.58 -4.03 -7.87
N ILE A 102 -0.59 -4.16 -6.53
CA ILE A 102 -0.55 -3.01 -5.61
C ILE A 102 0.75 -2.22 -5.80
N HIS A 103 1.90 -2.90 -5.85
CA HIS A 103 3.19 -2.21 -5.90
C HIS A 103 3.57 -1.68 -7.29
N GLU A 104 3.16 -2.37 -8.34
CA GLU A 104 3.58 -2.10 -9.72
C GLU A 104 2.45 -1.57 -10.62
N GLY A 105 1.20 -1.71 -10.19
CA GLY A 105 0.00 -1.38 -10.96
C GLY A 105 -0.74 -0.18 -10.39
N HIS A 106 -2.00 -0.40 -10.03
CA HIS A 106 -2.94 0.65 -9.67
C HIS A 106 -3.01 0.94 -8.17
N GLY A 107 -2.32 0.16 -7.32
CA GLY A 107 -2.20 0.47 -5.90
C GLY A 107 -3.35 -0.01 -5.02
N PHE A 108 -4.31 -0.75 -5.57
CA PHE A 108 -5.40 -1.35 -4.81
C PHE A 108 -5.87 -2.65 -5.48
N PHE A 109 -6.74 -3.40 -4.82
CA PHE A 109 -7.59 -4.42 -5.43
C PHE A 109 -8.79 -4.66 -4.49
N VAL A 110 -9.84 -5.32 -4.97
CA VAL A 110 -11.05 -5.59 -4.21
C VAL A 110 -11.31 -7.08 -4.19
N VAL A 111 -11.46 -7.67 -3.00
CA VAL A 111 -11.93 -9.05 -2.84
C VAL A 111 -13.46 -9.04 -2.77
N ARG A 112 -14.13 -9.79 -3.67
CA ARG A 112 -15.59 -10.00 -3.64
C ARG A 112 -15.94 -11.46 -3.37
N GLY A 113 -17.13 -11.69 -2.82
CA GLY A 113 -17.69 -13.03 -2.60
C GLY A 113 -17.73 -13.47 -1.14
N LEU A 114 -17.09 -12.73 -0.22
CA LEU A 114 -17.28 -12.93 1.22
C LEU A 114 -18.63 -12.36 1.64
N ASP A 115 -19.54 -13.23 2.09
CA ASP A 115 -20.83 -12.82 2.64
C ASP A 115 -20.66 -12.46 4.13
N GLU A 116 -20.78 -11.17 4.45
CA GLU A 116 -20.63 -10.64 5.81
C GLU A 116 -21.64 -11.24 6.80
N LEU A 117 -22.80 -11.71 6.32
CA LEU A 117 -23.83 -12.30 7.19
C LEU A 117 -23.52 -13.76 7.59
N ARG A 118 -22.59 -14.43 6.89
CA ARG A 118 -22.20 -15.81 7.19
C ARG A 118 -21.26 -15.92 8.38
N TYR A 119 -20.55 -14.85 8.72
CA TYR A 119 -19.47 -14.89 9.70
C TYR A 119 -19.77 -13.98 10.90
N PRO A 120 -19.62 -14.49 12.15
CA PRO A 120 -19.52 -13.63 13.32
C PRO A 120 -18.40 -12.59 13.15
N VAL A 121 -18.53 -11.45 13.83
CA VAL A 121 -17.57 -10.33 13.68
C VAL A 121 -16.11 -10.74 13.92
N GLU A 122 -15.88 -11.61 14.90
CA GLU A 122 -14.56 -12.15 15.22
C GLU A 122 -14.01 -13.01 14.07
N ASP A 123 -14.82 -13.92 13.55
CA ASP A 123 -14.46 -14.79 12.43
C ASP A 123 -14.18 -13.97 11.15
N SER A 124 -14.98 -12.94 10.86
CA SER A 124 -14.71 -12.02 9.74
C SER A 124 -13.37 -11.31 9.90
N THR A 125 -13.02 -10.96 11.14
CA THR A 125 -11.74 -10.28 11.45
C THR A 125 -10.57 -11.22 11.21
N ILE A 126 -10.67 -12.47 11.66
CA ILE A 126 -9.65 -13.51 11.42
C ILE A 126 -9.48 -13.76 9.92
N ILE A 127 -10.58 -13.92 9.17
CA ILE A 127 -10.53 -14.10 7.71
C ILE A 127 -9.81 -12.93 7.04
N TYR A 128 -10.18 -11.69 7.40
CA TYR A 128 -9.52 -10.51 6.86
C TYR A 128 -8.02 -10.52 7.18
N LEU A 129 -7.64 -10.81 8.43
CA LEU A 129 -6.25 -10.83 8.88
C LEU A 129 -5.44 -11.93 8.18
N GLY A 130 -6.07 -13.07 7.91
CA GLY A 130 -5.51 -14.20 7.18
C GLY A 130 -5.22 -13.82 5.75
N ILE A 131 -6.21 -13.31 5.02
CA ILE A 131 -6.04 -12.85 3.63
C ILE A 131 -4.99 -11.73 3.54
N ALA A 132 -5.05 -10.74 4.44
CA ALA A 132 -4.11 -9.62 4.45
C ALA A 132 -2.65 -10.07 4.67
N SER A 133 -2.43 -11.20 5.38
CA SER A 133 -1.08 -11.75 5.60
C SER A 133 -0.38 -12.26 4.33
N TYR A 134 -1.14 -12.51 3.25
CA TYR A 134 -0.60 -12.87 1.95
C TYR A 134 -0.26 -11.66 1.08
N VAL A 135 -0.78 -10.48 1.43
CA VAL A 135 -0.58 -9.24 0.68
C VAL A 135 0.61 -8.46 1.22
N ALA A 136 0.77 -8.39 2.54
CA ALA A 136 1.87 -7.68 3.17
C ALA A 136 2.38 -8.44 4.40
N ASP A 137 3.71 -8.56 4.50
CA ASP A 137 4.39 -9.25 5.62
C ASP A 137 4.27 -8.50 6.96
N LYS A 138 3.95 -7.20 6.95
CA LYS A 138 3.81 -6.37 8.15
C LYS A 138 2.53 -5.56 8.10
N ARG A 139 1.79 -5.60 9.21
CA ARG A 139 0.58 -4.79 9.39
C ARG A 139 0.95 -3.41 9.91
N GLY A 140 0.37 -2.36 9.31
CA GLY A 140 0.49 -1.00 9.81
C GLY A 140 -0.30 -0.81 11.10
N LEU A 141 0.18 0.05 12.00
CA LEU A 141 -0.61 0.48 13.15
C LEU A 141 -1.61 1.53 12.67
N GLN A 142 -2.91 1.29 12.86
CA GLN A 142 -3.98 2.19 12.41
C GLN A 142 -4.12 3.41 13.34
N ASP A 143 -3.76 3.27 14.62
CA ASP A 143 -3.73 4.37 15.57
C ASP A 143 -2.46 4.38 16.44
N LYS A 144 -2.29 5.46 17.22
CA LYS A 144 -1.18 5.61 18.17
C LYS A 144 -1.25 4.62 19.35
N LYS A 145 -2.34 3.85 19.47
CA LYS A 145 -2.54 2.82 20.51
C LYS A 145 -2.16 1.43 20.02
N GLY A 146 -1.80 1.28 18.74
CA GLY A 146 -1.39 0.01 18.15
C GLY A 146 -2.56 -0.83 17.63
N THR A 147 -3.77 -0.26 17.54
CA THR A 147 -4.92 -0.94 16.93
C THR A 147 -4.63 -1.17 15.45
N VAL A 148 -4.76 -2.40 14.98
CA VAL A 148 -4.46 -2.78 13.59
C VAL A 148 -5.70 -2.68 12.69
N LEU A 149 -6.91 -2.82 13.25
CA LEU A 149 -8.18 -2.74 12.52
C LEU A 149 -9.26 -2.02 13.32
N SER A 150 -9.99 -1.11 12.66
CA SER A 150 -11.21 -0.51 13.23
C SER A 150 -12.42 -0.80 12.35
N LYS A 151 -13.47 -1.37 12.96
CA LYS A 151 -14.74 -1.61 12.28
C LYS A 151 -15.61 -0.37 12.30
N THR A 152 -16.18 0.00 11.16
CA THR A 152 -17.15 1.09 11.04
C THR A 152 -18.53 0.50 10.76
N PHE A 153 -19.49 0.79 11.63
CA PHE A 153 -20.90 0.50 11.38
C PHE A 153 -21.61 1.83 11.24
N SER A 154 -22.17 2.11 10.06
CA SER A 154 -23.06 3.26 9.87
C SER A 154 -24.49 2.77 10.07
N THR A 155 -25.09 3.10 11.21
CA THR A 155 -26.54 2.95 11.40
C THR A 155 -27.22 4.15 10.74
N SER A 156 -27.86 3.92 9.58
CA SER A 156 -28.79 4.89 8.96
C SER A 156 -30.13 4.91 9.68
#